data_AF-A0A968TQC5-F1
#
_entry.id   AF-A0A968TQC5-F1
#
_cell.length_a   1.000
_cell.length_b   1.000
_cell.length_c   1.000
_cell.angle_alpha   90.00
_cell.angle_beta   90.00
_cell.angle_gamma   90.00
#
_symmetry.space_group_name_H-M   'P 1'
#
loop_
_entity.id
_entity.type
_entity.pdbx_description
1 polymer ?
#
loop_
_entity_poly.entity_id
_entity_poly.type
_entity_poly.pdbx_seq_one_letter_code
_entity_poly.pdbx_strand_id
1 'polypeptide(L)'
;MKAGVVVSRQQLAQLLAVPERDRKSKVEAILKEPYCQLPSLEVRAGVAANRVAYPLAFDPQSWLVVLYEGDEYAGYEFRVQ
;
A
#
# COMPACT_ATOMS: atom_id res chain seq x y z
N MET A 1 -9.74 10.06 12.77
CA MET A 1 -9.04 8.85 12.33
C MET A 1 -10.10 7.83 11.94
N LYS A 2 -10.10 7.33 10.70
CA LYS A 2 -11.07 6.30 10.26
C LYS A 2 -10.50 4.92 10.61
N ALA A 3 -11.37 3.97 10.97
CA ALA A 3 -11.01 2.57 11.09
C ALA A 3 -10.79 1.99 9.69
N GLY A 4 -9.56 2.09 9.17
CA GLY A 4 -9.18 1.43 7.91
C GLY A 4 -9.19 -0.10 8.04
N VAL A 5 -9.19 -0.81 6.91
CA VAL A 5 -9.14 -2.28 6.91
C VAL A 5 -7.75 -2.74 7.37
N VAL A 6 -7.74 -3.75 8.25
CA VAL A 6 -6.51 -4.43 8.67
C VAL A 6 -6.21 -5.55 7.68
N VAL A 7 -4.99 -5.57 7.13
CA VAL A 7 -4.59 -6.48 6.06
C VAL A 7 -4.27 -7.87 6.63
N SER A 8 -4.99 -8.87 6.14
CA SER A 8 -4.76 -10.29 6.46
C SER A 8 -3.56 -10.87 5.71
N ARG A 9 -3.04 -12.03 6.17
CA ARG A 9 -2.00 -12.78 5.45
C ARG A 9 -2.42 -13.16 4.04
N GLN A 10 -3.69 -13.51 3.84
CA GLN A 10 -4.24 -13.89 2.54
C GLN A 10 -4.26 -12.69 1.58
N GLN A 11 -4.72 -11.53 2.03
CA GLN A 11 -4.70 -10.30 1.21
C GLN A 11 -3.27 -9.88 0.88
N LEU A 12 -2.34 -9.97 1.83
CA LEU A 12 -0.93 -9.71 1.55
C LEU A 12 -0.40 -10.69 0.48
N ALA A 13 -0.64 -11.99 0.61
CA ALA A 13 -0.21 -12.96 -0.39
C ALA A 13 -0.78 -12.67 -1.79
N GLN A 14 -2.02 -12.18 -1.89
CA GLN A 14 -2.61 -11.74 -3.16
C GLN A 14 -1.93 -10.48 -3.72
N LEU A 15 -1.61 -9.50 -2.86
CA LEU A 15 -0.86 -8.31 -3.25
C LEU A 15 0.52 -8.67 -3.80
N LEU A 16 1.23 -9.59 -3.16
CA LEU A 16 2.57 -10.03 -3.59
C LEU A 16 2.59 -10.66 -4.99
N ALA A 17 1.43 -11.09 -5.50
CA ALA A 17 1.27 -11.59 -6.87
C ALA A 17 0.91 -10.50 -7.89
N VAL A 18 0.70 -9.25 -7.45
CA VAL A 18 0.46 -8.11 -8.35
C VAL A 18 1.81 -7.58 -8.84
N PRO A 19 2.09 -7.59 -10.15
CA PRO A 19 3.32 -7.04 -10.68
C PRO A 19 3.33 -5.51 -10.54
N GLU A 20 4.51 -4.92 -10.34
CA GLU A 20 4.68 -3.47 -10.48
C GLU A 20 4.18 -2.99 -11.85
N ARG A 21 3.74 -1.72 -11.89
CA ARG A 21 3.10 -1.05 -13.04
C ARG A 21 1.70 -1.56 -13.39
N ASP A 22 1.16 -2.56 -12.68
CA ASP A 22 -0.26 -2.92 -12.82
C ASP A 22 -1.15 -1.79 -12.27
N ARG A 23 -2.44 -1.86 -12.55
CA ARG A 23 -3.39 -0.80 -12.19
C ARG A 23 -3.58 -0.71 -10.68
N LYS A 24 -3.53 0.50 -10.14
CA LYS A 24 -3.88 0.83 -8.75
C LYS A 24 -5.20 0.20 -8.30
N SER A 25 -6.22 0.21 -9.17
CA SER A 25 -7.54 -0.38 -8.89
C SER A 25 -7.49 -1.87 -8.55
N LYS A 26 -6.50 -2.62 -9.09
CA LYS A 26 -6.31 -4.03 -8.78
C LYS A 26 -5.84 -4.23 -7.34
N VAL A 27 -4.95 -3.35 -6.87
CA VAL A 27 -4.49 -3.35 -5.47
C VAL A 27 -5.63 -2.94 -4.54
N GLU A 28 -6.38 -1.89 -4.89
CA GLU A 28 -7.54 -1.42 -4.11
C GLU A 28 -8.64 -2.50 -4.01
N ALA A 29 -8.81 -3.35 -5.02
CA ALA A 29 -9.74 -4.47 -4.96
C ALA A 29 -9.35 -5.51 -3.90
N ILE A 30 -8.04 -5.70 -3.66
CA ILE A 30 -7.47 -6.66 -2.70
C ILE A 30 -7.45 -6.06 -1.28
N LEU A 31 -6.88 -4.86 -1.13
CA LEU A 31 -6.59 -4.25 0.16
C LEU A 31 -7.71 -3.37 0.71
N LYS A 32 -8.66 -2.94 -0.15
CA LYS A 32 -9.74 -2.01 0.18
C LYS A 32 -9.21 -0.63 0.65
N GLU A 33 -10.01 0.09 1.44
CA GLU A 33 -9.69 1.45 1.89
C GLU A 33 -8.48 1.42 2.85
N PRO A 34 -7.46 2.27 2.60
CA PRO A 34 -6.31 2.39 3.48
C PRO A 34 -6.66 3.00 4.82
N TYR A 35 -5.79 2.81 5.81
CA TYR A 35 -5.92 3.48 7.09
C TYR A 35 -5.67 4.98 6.97
N CYS A 36 -4.62 5.36 6.25
CA CYS A 36 -4.34 6.75 5.91
C CYS A 36 -3.55 6.88 4.60
N GLN A 37 -3.59 8.10 4.06
CA GLN A 37 -2.62 8.56 3.07
C GLN A 37 -1.45 9.19 3.82
N LEU A 38 -0.24 8.84 3.39
CA LEU A 38 1.00 9.45 3.85
C LEU A 38 1.38 10.60 2.91
N PRO A 39 2.22 11.55 3.35
CA PRO A 39 2.79 12.53 2.45
C PRO A 39 3.46 11.85 1.25
N SER A 40 3.16 12.35 0.05
CA SER A 40 3.80 11.91 -1.18
C SER A 40 5.30 12.23 -1.14
N LEU A 41 6.10 11.42 -1.83
CA LEU A 41 7.54 11.66 -1.95
C LEU A 41 8.01 11.38 -3.37
N GLU A 42 9.08 12.07 -3.77
CA GLU A 42 9.73 11.77 -5.05
C GLU A 42 10.72 10.62 -4.85
N VAL A 43 10.33 9.41 -5.27
CA VAL A 43 11.24 8.25 -5.27
C VAL A 43 12.27 8.41 -6.39
N ARG A 44 11.85 9.04 -7.49
CA ARG A 44 12.63 9.34 -8.69
C ARG A 44 12.39 10.78 -9.07
N ALA A 45 13.42 11.46 -9.58
CA ALA A 45 13.34 12.87 -9.94
C ALA A 45 12.16 13.12 -10.90
N GLY A 46 11.25 14.02 -10.50
CA GLY A 46 10.11 14.42 -11.34
C GLY A 46 8.92 13.46 -11.32
N VAL A 47 8.92 12.41 -10.50
CA VAL A 47 7.76 11.52 -10.33
C VAL A 47 7.37 11.44 -8.86
N ALA A 48 6.23 12.03 -8.53
CA ALA A 48 5.65 11.96 -7.20
C ALA A 48 4.99 10.59 -6.96
N ALA A 49 5.43 9.88 -5.93
CA ALA A 49 4.81 8.65 -5.47
C ALA A 49 3.82 8.96 -4.34
N ASN A 50 2.56 8.61 -4.57
CA ASN A 50 1.51 8.62 -3.56
C ASN A 50 1.63 7.39 -2.68
N ARG A 51 1.42 7.58 -1.37
CA ARG A 51 1.67 6.55 -0.37
C ARG A 51 0.45 6.34 0.50
N VAL A 52 0.11 5.09 0.73
CA VAL A 52 -0.98 4.69 1.62
C VAL A 52 -0.49 3.66 2.61
N ALA A 53 -0.98 3.72 3.84
CA ALA A 53 -0.59 2.80 4.91
C ALA A 53 -1.75 1.91 5.33
N TYR A 54 -1.43 0.65 5.60
CA TYR A 54 -2.34 -0.38 6.09
C TYR A 54 -1.72 -1.09 7.31
N PRO A 55 -2.47 -1.24 8.42
CA PRO A 55 -2.03 -2.09 9.52
C PRO A 55 -2.11 -3.57 9.14
N LEU A 56 -1.22 -4.39 9.68
CA LEU A 56 -1.23 -5.84 9.46
C LEU A 56 -1.96 -6.56 10.60
N ALA A 57 -2.83 -7.51 10.25
CA ALA A 57 -3.65 -8.23 11.24
C ALA A 57 -2.83 -9.19 12.11
N PHE A 58 -1.70 -9.64 11.57
CA PHE A 58 -0.85 -10.67 12.15
C PHE A 58 0.45 -10.11 12.74
N ASP A 59 0.69 -8.81 12.60
CA ASP A 59 1.82 -8.11 13.17
C ASP A 59 1.45 -6.64 13.44
N PRO A 60 0.87 -6.33 14.62
CA PRO A 60 0.38 -5.00 14.95
C PRO A 60 1.48 -3.93 15.10
N GLN A 61 2.76 -4.30 15.05
CA GLN A 61 3.90 -3.37 15.14
C GLN A 61 4.45 -2.99 13.76
N SER A 62 3.92 -3.60 12.70
CA SER A 62 4.34 -3.38 11.33
C SER A 62 3.21 -2.82 10.47
N TRP A 63 3.59 -1.91 9.57
CA TRP A 63 2.71 -1.31 8.58
C TRP A 63 3.11 -1.76 7.19
N LEU A 64 2.12 -2.10 6.37
CA LEU A 64 2.29 -2.21 4.93
C LEU A 64 2.07 -0.83 4.31
N VAL A 65 3.08 -0.30 3.64
CA VAL A 65 2.99 0.95 2.88
C VAL A 65 3.00 0.62 1.40
N VAL A 66 1.96 1.00 0.68
CA VAL A 66 1.85 0.81 -0.77
C VAL A 66 2.13 2.13 -1.48
N LEU A 67 2.91 2.05 -2.56
CA LEU A 67 3.29 3.17 -3.40
C LEU A 67 2.53 3.12 -4.72
N TYR A 68 2.08 4.30 -5.17
CA TYR A 68 1.46 4.49 -6.47
C TYR A 68 2.11 5.67 -7.20
N GLU A 69 2.36 5.50 -8.50
CA GLU A 69 2.77 6.59 -9.40
C GLU A 69 1.62 6.82 -10.39
N GLY A 70 0.90 7.94 -10.23
CA GLY A 70 -0.38 8.13 -10.94
C GLY A 70 -1.39 7.02 -10.60
N ASP A 71 -1.83 6.28 -11.61
CA ASP A 71 -2.76 5.15 -11.50
C ASP A 71 -2.06 3.79 -11.57
N GLU A 72 -0.73 3.75 -11.51
CA GLU A 72 0.07 2.52 -11.49
C GLU A 72 0.51 2.17 -10.06
N TYR A 73 0.47 0.88 -9.74
CA TYR A 73 1.09 0.30 -8.55
C TYR A 73 2.61 0.30 -8.71
N ALA A 74 3.31 1.01 -7.84
CA ALA A 74 4.76 1.19 -7.90
C ALA A 74 5.55 0.30 -6.92
N GLY A 75 4.84 -0.47 -6.09
CA GLY A 75 5.45 -1.40 -5.13
C GLY A 75 4.97 -1.17 -3.70
N TYR A 76 5.66 -1.81 -2.75
CA TYR A 76 5.33 -1.74 -1.33
C TYR A 76 6.59 -1.82 -0.48
N GLU A 77 6.44 -1.41 0.78
CA GLU A 77 7.44 -1.62 1.82
C GLU A 77 6.76 -1.99 3.15
N PHE A 78 7.49 -2.70 4.00
CA PHE A 78 7.13 -2.83 5.41
C PHE A 78 7.84 -1.75 6.21
N ARG A 79 7.10 -1.07 7.07
CA ARG A 79 7.64 -0.14 8.06
C ARG A 79 7.38 -0.69 9.45
N VAL A 80 8.46 -0.92 10.19
CA VAL A 80 8.41 -1.21 11.62
C VAL A 80 8.33 0.13 12.35
N GLN A 81 7.52 0.18 13.40
CA GLN A 81 7.39 1.35 14.25
C GLN A 81 8.58 1.54 15.18
#